data_AF-A0A1W9GEW2-F1
#
_entry.id   AF-A0A1W9GEW2-F1
#
_cell.length_a   1.000
_cell.length_b   1.000
_cell.length_c   1.000
_cell.angle_alpha   90.00
_cell.angle_beta   90.00
_cell.angle_gamma   90.00
#
_symmetry.space_group_name_H-M   'P 1'
#
loop_
_entity.id
_entity.type
_entity.pdbx_description
1 polymer ?
#
loop_
_entity_poly.entity_id
_entity_poly.type
_entity_poly.pdbx_seq_one_letter_code
_entity_poly.pdbx_strand_id
1 'polypeptide(L)'
;MKRLRTRSGLVVGLFWLLIADMASAGDYALVVGKGIDVCEAYLKNLNSFPNDPPMVCERKVNPKFPEFSKPVWQPMDAVENLGLLEQIERQKLHREEEYIRNREKLIAWFKEHIASGRIRLALANIDFERNGTTANEAVLQYERADCDPANESNFAGLAGRAFYVLDPEKVQIDVEKSKSISFYDRADIFLFKERVYLTHWGGDLGFRNGTLSVASPLHAINYRTRCDYRYKAHSSRRHP
;
A
#
# COMPACT_ATOMS: atom_id res chain seq x y z
N MET A 1 -72.32 18.08 -9.22
CA MET A 1 -71.42 18.84 -8.32
C MET A 1 -70.08 18.12 -8.22
N LYS A 2 -69.00 18.91 -8.41
CA LYS A 2 -67.58 18.79 -8.00
C LYS A 2 -66.87 17.41 -7.92
N ARG A 3 -65.81 17.34 -8.74
CA ARG A 3 -64.62 16.47 -8.65
C ARG A 3 -64.03 16.41 -7.23
N LEU A 4 -63.41 15.28 -6.88
CA LEU A 4 -62.16 15.29 -6.11
C LEU A 4 -61.26 14.12 -6.54
N ARG A 5 -59.99 14.47 -6.75
CA ARG A 5 -58.89 13.73 -7.36
C ARG A 5 -57.73 13.91 -6.39
N THR A 6 -57.15 12.84 -5.86
CA THR A 6 -55.90 12.85 -5.09
C THR A 6 -55.30 11.45 -5.21
N ARG A 7 -54.41 11.18 -6.18
CA ARG A 7 -52.95 11.33 -6.11
C ARG A 7 -52.35 10.78 -4.80
N SER A 8 -52.11 9.47 -4.77
CA SER A 8 -51.12 8.82 -3.89
C SER A 8 -50.07 8.17 -4.77
N GLY A 9 -49.18 9.00 -5.31
CA GLY A 9 -47.95 8.56 -5.92
C GLY A 9 -46.80 9.18 -5.16
N LEU A 10 -45.78 8.37 -4.89
CA LEU A 10 -44.40 8.82 -4.72
C LEU A 10 -44.03 9.37 -3.32
N VAL A 11 -43.90 8.50 -2.31
CA VAL A 11 -43.16 8.86 -1.06
C VAL A 11 -42.17 7.77 -0.57
N VAL A 12 -42.18 6.53 -1.09
CA VAL A 12 -41.34 5.45 -0.52
C VAL A 12 -39.91 5.38 -1.11
N GLY A 13 -39.56 6.18 -2.12
CA GLY A 13 -38.28 6.07 -2.84
C GLY A 13 -37.05 6.80 -2.26
N LEU A 14 -37.19 7.62 -1.20
CA LEU A 14 -36.14 8.56 -0.78
C LEU A 14 -35.39 8.20 0.51
N PHE A 15 -35.74 7.10 1.19
CA PHE A 15 -35.10 6.70 2.45
C PHE A 15 -33.92 5.72 2.29
N TRP A 16 -33.57 5.31 1.07
CA TRP A 16 -32.48 4.36 0.80
C TRP A 16 -31.14 4.98 0.39
N LEU A 17 -31.04 6.32 0.32
CA LEU A 17 -29.82 7.04 -0.07
C LEU A 17 -29.01 7.63 1.11
N LEU A 18 -29.41 7.37 2.36
CA LEU A 18 -28.75 7.91 3.55
C LEU A 18 -28.00 6.86 4.37
N ILE A 19 -27.76 5.68 3.81
CA ILE A 19 -26.70 4.78 4.30
C ILE A 19 -25.43 5.13 3.52
N ALA A 20 -25.05 6.42 3.53
CA ALA A 20 -23.72 6.80 3.10
C ALA A 20 -22.76 6.26 4.15
N ASP A 21 -21.91 5.32 3.74
CA ASP A 21 -20.84 4.75 4.56
C ASP A 21 -20.18 5.86 5.38
N MET A 22 -20.37 5.79 6.70
CA MET A 22 -19.61 6.60 7.62
C MET A 22 -18.17 6.09 7.53
N ALA A 23 -17.37 6.72 6.67
CA ALA A 23 -15.93 6.57 6.70
C ALA A 23 -15.47 6.71 8.16
N SER A 24 -14.83 5.66 8.67
CA SER A 24 -14.38 5.60 10.05
C SER A 24 -13.38 6.73 10.28
N ALA A 25 -13.80 7.78 10.99
CA ALA A 25 -12.92 8.83 11.45
C ALA A 25 -12.11 8.29 12.64
N GLY A 26 -10.79 8.46 12.61
CA GLY A 26 -9.92 7.97 13.67
C GLY A 26 -8.52 8.54 13.54
N ASP A 27 -7.74 8.39 14.61
CA ASP A 27 -6.39 8.95 14.70
C ASP A 27 -5.36 7.85 14.91
N TYR A 28 -4.17 8.04 14.33
CA TYR A 28 -3.00 7.26 14.67
C TYR A 28 -2.38 7.77 15.97
N ALA A 29 -1.90 6.82 16.77
CA ALA A 29 -1.04 7.07 17.91
C ALA A 29 0.32 6.40 17.71
N LEU A 30 1.40 7.14 17.95
CA LEU A 30 2.77 6.61 17.95
C LEU A 30 2.99 5.73 19.19
N VAL A 31 3.28 4.45 18.97
CA VAL A 31 3.52 3.43 20.00
C VAL A 31 5.01 3.22 20.22
N VAL A 32 5.80 3.18 19.14
CA VAL A 32 7.26 3.03 19.15
C VAL A 32 7.89 4.14 18.31
N GLY A 33 9.01 4.70 18.77
CA GLY A 33 9.76 5.72 18.03
C GLY A 33 9.63 7.16 18.54
N LYS A 34 9.19 7.38 19.79
CA LYS A 34 9.18 8.72 20.40
C LYS A 34 10.58 9.31 20.45
N GLY A 35 10.73 10.60 20.11
CA GLY A 35 12.02 11.28 20.00
C GLY A 35 12.77 11.00 18.70
N ILE A 36 12.24 10.17 17.81
CA ILE A 36 12.79 9.96 16.46
C ILE A 36 12.03 10.89 15.49
N ASP A 37 12.76 11.80 14.87
CA ASP A 37 12.23 12.88 14.03
C ASP A 37 11.26 12.40 12.93
N VAL A 38 11.68 11.42 12.12
CA VAL A 38 10.81 10.84 11.07
C VAL A 38 9.54 10.23 11.64
N CYS A 39 9.59 9.65 12.84
CA CYS A 39 8.43 9.00 13.43
C CYS A 39 7.36 10.02 13.83
N GLU A 40 7.78 11.13 14.44
CA GLU A 40 6.91 12.21 14.88
C GLU A 40 6.38 13.03 13.70
N ALA A 41 7.22 13.28 12.68
CA ALA A 41 6.80 13.94 11.46
C ALA A 41 5.78 13.08 10.68
N TYR A 42 6.02 11.77 10.57
CA TYR A 42 5.13 10.88 9.84
C TYR A 42 3.80 10.68 10.59
N LEU A 43 3.78 10.75 11.93
CA LEU A 43 2.52 10.82 12.70
C LEU A 43 1.66 12.01 12.28
N LYS A 44 2.27 13.20 12.14
CA LYS A 44 1.58 14.41 11.70
C LYS A 44 1.07 14.25 10.27
N ASN A 45 1.85 13.63 9.38
CA ASN A 45 1.41 13.30 8.03
C ASN A 45 0.17 12.39 8.04
N LEU A 46 0.20 11.29 8.79
CA LEU A 46 -0.91 10.35 8.89
C LEU A 46 -2.21 11.02 9.38
N ASN A 47 -2.13 11.78 10.48
CA ASN A 47 -3.29 12.44 11.07
C ASN A 47 -3.74 13.70 10.32
N SER A 48 -3.07 14.05 9.22
CA SER A 48 -3.51 15.16 8.35
C SER A 48 -4.59 14.74 7.33
N PHE A 49 -4.94 13.45 7.31
CA PHE A 49 -6.00 12.87 6.46
C PHE A 49 -7.10 12.23 7.33
N PRO A 50 -7.87 13.01 8.12
CA PRO A 50 -8.79 12.48 9.14
C PRO A 50 -9.98 11.68 8.59
N ASN A 51 -10.25 11.78 7.29
CA ASN A 51 -11.34 11.07 6.61
C ASN A 51 -10.83 9.89 5.76
N ASP A 52 -9.50 9.71 5.65
CA ASP A 52 -8.96 8.56 4.95
C ASP A 52 -9.12 7.32 5.84
N PRO A 53 -9.46 6.16 5.25
CA PRO A 53 -9.51 4.92 6.01
C PRO A 53 -8.12 4.62 6.61
N PRO A 54 -8.05 3.84 7.71
CA PRO A 54 -6.79 3.47 8.32
C PRO A 54 -5.84 2.71 7.38
N MET A 55 -6.37 2.25 6.27
CA MET A 55 -5.76 1.34 5.33
C MET A 55 -6.04 1.85 3.93
N VAL A 56 -4.97 2.27 3.27
CA VAL A 56 -5.01 2.81 1.92
C VAL A 56 -3.96 2.07 1.10
N CYS A 57 -4.31 1.78 -0.15
CA CYS A 57 -3.42 1.11 -1.10
C CYS A 57 -2.16 1.93 -1.36
N GLU A 58 -2.31 3.25 -1.30
CA GLU A 58 -1.25 4.23 -1.45
C GLU A 58 -1.29 5.22 -0.30
N ARG A 59 -0.16 5.36 0.40
CA ARG A 59 -0.05 6.33 1.50
C ARG A 59 0.25 7.71 0.93
N LYS A 60 -0.69 8.63 1.14
CA LYS A 60 -0.54 10.03 0.76
C LYS A 60 0.51 10.71 1.63
N VAL A 61 1.24 11.65 1.01
CA VAL A 61 2.05 12.64 1.70
C VAL A 61 1.36 13.99 1.58
N ASN A 62 1.18 14.69 2.68
CA ASN A 62 0.50 15.98 2.69
C ASN A 62 1.46 17.06 2.18
N PRO A 63 1.10 17.85 1.15
CA PRO A 63 1.95 18.92 0.63
C PRO A 63 2.36 19.99 1.67
N LYS A 64 1.67 20.07 2.81
CA LYS A 64 2.04 20.96 3.93
C LYS A 64 3.32 20.54 4.65
N PHE A 65 3.81 19.31 4.44
CA PHE A 65 5.04 18.79 5.02
C PHE A 65 6.08 18.59 3.90
N PRO A 66 6.76 19.67 3.45
CA PRO A 66 7.66 19.65 2.29
C PRO A 66 8.89 18.75 2.47
N GLU A 67 9.17 18.32 3.70
CA GLU A 67 10.21 17.35 4.00
C GLU A 67 9.86 15.92 3.55
N PHE A 68 8.60 15.65 3.22
CA PHE A 68 8.17 14.38 2.63
C PHE A 68 8.07 14.45 1.12
N SER A 69 8.49 13.38 0.46
CA SER A 69 8.24 13.17 -0.96
C SER A 69 8.06 11.69 -1.28
N LYS A 70 7.73 11.40 -2.55
CA LYS A 70 7.58 10.04 -3.08
C LYS A 70 8.56 9.84 -4.24
N PRO A 71 9.05 8.61 -4.46
CA PRO A 71 9.78 8.31 -5.69
C PRO A 71 8.91 8.61 -6.92
N VAL A 72 9.54 9.06 -8.00
CA VAL A 72 8.85 9.26 -9.28
C VAL A 72 8.82 7.92 -10.01
N TRP A 73 7.67 7.25 -9.93
CA TRP A 73 7.45 5.96 -10.56
C TRP A 73 7.13 6.12 -12.05
N GLN A 74 7.87 5.41 -12.89
CA GLN A 74 7.65 5.31 -14.33
C GLN A 74 6.89 4.01 -14.61
N PRO A 75 5.69 4.05 -15.21
CA PRO A 75 4.97 2.84 -15.59
C PRO A 75 5.83 1.93 -16.48
N MET A 76 5.75 0.63 -16.24
CA MET A 76 6.46 -0.40 -17.02
C MET A 76 5.43 -1.38 -17.60
N ASP A 77 5.59 -1.78 -18.86
CA ASP A 77 4.69 -2.74 -19.48
C ASP A 77 4.85 -4.11 -18.83
N ALA A 78 3.80 -4.59 -18.16
CA ALA A 78 3.87 -5.85 -17.44
C ALA A 78 3.84 -7.08 -18.36
N VAL A 79 3.29 -6.97 -19.58
CA VAL A 79 3.24 -8.07 -20.56
C VAL A 79 4.63 -8.29 -21.17
N GLU A 80 5.35 -7.22 -21.48
CA GLU A 80 6.73 -7.29 -21.97
C GLU A 80 7.71 -7.76 -20.88
N ASN A 81 7.32 -7.64 -19.59
CA ASN A 81 8.15 -7.96 -18.43
C ASN A 81 7.65 -9.16 -17.62
N LEU A 82 6.96 -10.11 -18.27
CA LEU A 82 6.51 -11.37 -17.62
C LEU A 82 7.65 -12.13 -16.93
N GLY A 83 8.87 -12.06 -17.46
CA GLY A 83 10.05 -12.69 -16.86
C GLY A 83 10.38 -12.18 -15.45
N LEU A 84 10.10 -10.90 -15.15
CA LEU A 84 10.27 -10.36 -13.79
C LEU A 84 9.18 -10.86 -12.85
N LEU A 85 7.93 -10.95 -13.32
CA LEU A 85 6.80 -11.50 -12.55
C LEU A 85 7.03 -12.99 -12.20
N GLU A 86 7.55 -13.76 -13.15
CA GLU A 86 7.97 -15.14 -12.92
C GLU A 86 9.06 -15.25 -11.85
N GLN A 87 10.06 -14.35 -11.86
CA GLN A 87 11.09 -14.31 -10.82
C GLN A 87 10.52 -13.99 -9.43
N ILE A 88 9.55 -13.07 -9.34
CA ILE A 88 8.86 -12.73 -8.09
C ILE A 88 8.18 -13.97 -7.51
N GLU A 89 7.38 -14.68 -8.31
CA GLU A 89 6.67 -15.87 -7.83
C GLU A 89 7.61 -17.02 -7.51
N ARG A 90 8.70 -17.19 -8.28
CA ARG A 90 9.73 -18.19 -7.96
C ARG A 90 10.38 -17.94 -6.59
N GLN A 91 10.53 -16.68 -6.18
CA GLN A 91 11.03 -16.34 -4.84
C GLN A 91 10.01 -16.59 -3.73
N LYS A 92 8.71 -16.44 -4.01
CA LYS A 92 7.62 -16.71 -3.06
C LYS A 92 7.38 -18.21 -2.86
N LEU A 93 7.51 -19.00 -3.92
CA LEU A 93 7.30 -20.44 -3.89
C LEU A 93 8.54 -21.13 -3.29
N HIS A 94 8.41 -21.69 -2.09
CA HIS A 94 9.48 -22.41 -1.41
C HIS A 94 9.95 -23.70 -2.14
N ARG A 95 9.31 -24.10 -3.24
CA ARG A 95 9.59 -25.35 -3.98
C ARG A 95 9.59 -25.14 -5.49
N GLU A 96 10.76 -25.28 -6.10
CA GLU A 96 10.96 -25.11 -7.55
C GLU A 96 10.12 -26.06 -8.42
N GLU A 97 9.92 -27.30 -7.99
CA GLU A 97 9.10 -28.27 -8.71
C GLU A 97 7.62 -27.84 -8.81
N GLU A 98 7.11 -27.14 -7.80
CA GLU A 98 5.74 -26.63 -7.80
C GLU A 98 5.59 -25.48 -8.78
N TYR A 99 6.60 -24.61 -8.87
CA TYR A 99 6.68 -23.57 -9.87
C TYR A 99 6.66 -24.16 -11.29
N ILE A 100 7.54 -25.14 -11.58
CA ILE A 100 7.63 -25.75 -12.91
C ILE A 100 6.30 -26.37 -13.34
N ARG A 101 5.64 -27.12 -12.45
CA ARG A 101 4.35 -27.76 -12.76
C ARG A 101 3.22 -26.77 -13.05
N ASN A 102 3.29 -25.57 -12.47
CA ASN A 102 2.23 -24.58 -12.56
C ASN A 102 2.55 -23.39 -13.47
N ARG A 103 3.74 -23.36 -14.08
CA ARG A 103 4.25 -22.20 -14.84
C ARG A 103 3.27 -21.69 -15.90
N GLU A 104 2.71 -22.56 -16.73
CA GLU A 104 1.77 -22.14 -17.78
C GLU A 104 0.49 -21.52 -17.21
N LYS A 105 -0.06 -22.12 -16.15
CA LYS A 105 -1.23 -21.59 -15.44
C LYS A 105 -0.91 -20.23 -14.81
N LEU A 106 0.29 -20.09 -14.25
CA LEU A 106 0.76 -18.84 -13.67
C LEU A 106 0.89 -17.73 -14.72
N ILE A 107 1.46 -18.04 -15.88
CA ILE A 107 1.57 -17.08 -16.99
C ILE A 107 0.18 -16.67 -17.50
N ALA A 108 -0.74 -17.62 -17.64
CA ALA A 108 -2.12 -17.32 -18.02
C ALA A 108 -2.79 -16.40 -16.98
N TRP A 109 -2.61 -16.70 -15.68
CA TRP A 109 -3.11 -15.89 -14.58
C TRP A 109 -2.53 -14.46 -14.60
N PHE A 110 -1.22 -14.30 -14.83
CA PHE A 110 -0.60 -12.99 -14.98
C PHE A 110 -1.21 -12.20 -16.13
N LYS A 111 -1.32 -12.80 -17.32
CA LYS A 111 -1.88 -12.12 -18.49
C LYS A 111 -3.31 -11.64 -18.26
N GLU A 112 -4.14 -12.47 -17.62
CA GLU A 112 -5.49 -12.09 -17.23
C GLU A 112 -5.50 -10.89 -16.27
N HIS A 113 -4.67 -10.93 -15.22
CA HIS A 113 -4.64 -9.89 -14.20
C HIS A 113 -3.98 -8.59 -14.69
N ILE A 114 -3.02 -8.68 -15.61
CA ILE A 114 -2.47 -7.51 -16.31
C ILE A 114 -3.56 -6.88 -17.19
N ALA A 115 -4.26 -7.70 -17.99
CA ALA A 115 -5.33 -7.21 -18.87
C ALA A 115 -6.48 -6.56 -18.10
N SER A 116 -6.78 -7.03 -16.88
CA SER A 116 -7.78 -6.41 -16.00
C SER A 116 -7.24 -5.25 -15.16
N GLY A 117 -5.97 -4.86 -15.30
CA GLY A 117 -5.33 -3.79 -14.52
C GLY A 117 -5.05 -4.14 -13.05
N ARG A 118 -5.20 -5.41 -12.66
CA ARG A 118 -4.95 -5.92 -11.31
C ARG A 118 -3.47 -6.13 -11.02
N ILE A 119 -2.63 -6.29 -12.05
CA ILE A 119 -1.18 -6.30 -11.91
C ILE A 119 -0.62 -5.08 -12.64
N ARG A 120 0.21 -4.32 -11.92
CA ARG A 120 0.92 -3.15 -12.46
C ARG A 120 2.38 -3.22 -12.08
N LEU A 121 3.25 -2.83 -13.01
CA LEU A 121 4.67 -2.65 -12.77
C LEU A 121 5.03 -1.17 -12.93
N ALA A 122 5.92 -0.69 -12.08
CA ALA A 122 6.53 0.62 -12.25
C ALA A 122 7.99 0.57 -11.79
N LEU A 123 8.79 1.50 -12.30
CA LEU A 123 10.22 1.58 -11.99
C LEU A 123 10.56 2.96 -11.44
N ALA A 124 11.43 3.00 -10.43
CA ALA A 124 12.07 4.22 -9.98
C ALA A 124 13.56 3.96 -9.71
N ASN A 125 14.37 5.00 -9.86
CA ASN A 125 15.77 4.98 -9.43
C ASN A 125 15.83 5.56 -8.01
N ILE A 126 16.33 4.79 -7.04
CA ILE A 126 16.30 5.15 -5.61
C ILE A 126 17.71 5.03 -5.02
N ASP A 127 18.18 6.08 -4.33
CA ASP A 127 19.42 6.07 -3.55
C ASP A 127 19.14 5.66 -2.10
N PHE A 128 19.37 4.39 -1.77
CA PHE A 128 19.17 3.87 -0.42
C PHE A 128 20.31 4.22 0.54
N GLU A 129 21.53 4.42 0.04
CA GLU A 129 22.73 4.64 0.87
C GLU A 129 23.01 6.11 1.16
N ARG A 130 22.41 7.02 0.37
CA ARG A 130 22.68 8.46 0.43
C ARG A 130 24.16 8.77 0.29
N ASN A 131 24.85 7.98 -0.54
CA ASN A 131 26.27 8.18 -0.81
C ASN A 131 26.49 9.31 -1.83
N GLY A 132 25.40 9.89 -2.38
CA GLY A 132 25.46 10.98 -3.35
C GLY A 132 26.07 10.57 -4.68
N THR A 133 26.30 9.26 -4.90
CA THR A 133 26.72 8.73 -6.18
C THR A 133 25.53 8.64 -7.11
N THR A 134 25.77 8.76 -8.41
CA THR A 134 24.78 8.55 -9.46
C THR A 134 24.31 7.10 -9.58
N ALA A 135 24.85 6.18 -8.78
CA ALA A 135 24.48 4.78 -8.74
C ALA A 135 23.19 4.57 -7.94
N ASN A 136 22.11 5.19 -8.41
CA ASN A 136 20.77 4.90 -7.93
C ASN A 136 20.42 3.46 -8.29
N GLU A 137 19.78 2.74 -7.38
CA GLU A 137 19.31 1.39 -7.65
C GLU A 137 18.00 1.43 -8.42
N ALA A 138 17.88 0.61 -9.47
CA ALA A 138 16.63 0.44 -10.19
C ALA A 138 15.69 -0.41 -9.32
N VAL A 139 14.63 0.20 -8.82
CA VAL A 139 13.64 -0.45 -7.97
C VAL A 139 12.36 -0.68 -8.76
N LEU A 140 11.99 -1.95 -8.89
CA LEU A 140 10.71 -2.40 -9.41
C LEU A 140 9.66 -2.31 -8.29
N GLN A 141 8.58 -1.60 -8.55
CA GLN A 141 7.32 -1.69 -7.83
C GLN A 141 6.44 -2.73 -8.52
N TYR A 142 6.12 -3.80 -7.82
CA TYR A 142 5.10 -4.77 -8.21
C TYR A 142 3.84 -4.49 -7.41
N GLU A 143 2.75 -4.14 -8.10
CA GLU A 143 1.47 -3.86 -7.45
C GLU A 143 0.41 -4.89 -7.84
N ARG A 144 -0.23 -5.46 -6.82
CA ARG A 144 -1.51 -6.17 -6.93
C ARG A 144 -2.64 -5.22 -6.54
N ALA A 145 -3.30 -4.65 -7.54
CA ALA A 145 -4.31 -3.61 -7.42
C ALA A 145 -5.69 -4.10 -6.95
N ASP A 146 -5.74 -5.22 -6.20
CA ASP A 146 -6.96 -5.74 -5.59
C ASP A 146 -7.30 -5.04 -4.26
N CYS A 147 -6.60 -3.94 -3.96
CA CYS A 147 -6.81 -3.17 -2.75
C CYS A 147 -8.04 -2.27 -2.92
N ASP A 148 -9.04 -2.51 -2.10
CA ASP A 148 -10.29 -1.76 -2.06
C ASP A 148 -10.39 -1.02 -0.72
N PRO A 149 -10.03 0.27 -0.67
CA PRO A 149 -10.06 1.05 0.57
C PRO A 149 -11.48 1.39 1.03
N ALA A 150 -12.50 1.15 0.19
CA ALA A 150 -13.91 1.30 0.58
C ALA A 150 -14.44 0.05 1.29
N ASN A 151 -13.76 -1.10 1.15
CA ASN A 151 -14.19 -2.34 1.77
C ASN A 151 -13.28 -2.73 2.94
N GLU A 152 -13.74 -2.44 4.17
CA GLU A 152 -13.00 -2.75 5.39
C GLU A 152 -12.59 -4.23 5.54
N SER A 153 -13.36 -5.16 4.95
CA SER A 153 -12.99 -6.59 4.99
C SER A 153 -11.71 -6.88 4.19
N ASN A 154 -11.39 -6.02 3.21
CA ASN A 154 -10.22 -6.16 2.35
C ASN A 154 -8.99 -5.42 2.89
N PHE A 155 -9.11 -4.72 4.01
CA PHE A 155 -7.96 -4.05 4.64
C PHE A 155 -6.84 -5.03 4.99
N ALA A 156 -7.19 -6.25 5.41
CA ALA A 156 -6.22 -7.32 5.65
C ALA A 156 -6.01 -8.24 4.43
N GLY A 157 -6.37 -7.79 3.21
CA GLY A 157 -6.14 -8.52 1.97
C GLY A 157 -4.64 -8.58 1.60
N LEU A 158 -4.25 -9.58 0.81
CA LEU A 158 -2.87 -9.73 0.31
C LEU A 158 -2.54 -8.77 -0.85
N ALA A 159 -3.38 -7.76 -1.05
CA ALA A 159 -3.25 -6.78 -2.12
C ALA A 159 -2.44 -5.57 -1.64
N GLY A 160 -1.68 -4.99 -2.55
CA GLY A 160 -0.79 -3.87 -2.27
C GLY A 160 0.47 -3.94 -3.12
N ARG A 161 1.57 -3.38 -2.59
CA ARG A 161 2.82 -3.24 -3.33
C ARG A 161 3.94 -4.03 -2.66
N ALA A 162 4.80 -4.60 -3.49
CA ALA A 162 6.10 -5.14 -3.12
C ALA A 162 7.18 -4.45 -3.95
N PHE A 163 8.40 -4.42 -3.43
CA PHE A 163 9.53 -3.73 -4.05
C PHE A 163 10.70 -4.68 -4.22
N TYR A 164 11.34 -4.60 -5.38
CA TYR A 164 12.48 -5.43 -5.75
C TYR A 164 13.56 -4.57 -6.36
N VAL A 165 14.80 -4.77 -5.92
CA VAL A 165 15.96 -4.18 -6.59
C VAL A 165 16.27 -5.01 -7.83
N LEU A 166 16.49 -4.35 -8.96
CA LEU A 166 16.88 -4.99 -10.20
C LEU A 166 18.39 -4.89 -10.41
N ASP A 167 18.91 -5.78 -11.25
CA ASP A 167 20.25 -5.66 -11.82
C ASP A 167 20.38 -4.38 -12.69
N PRO A 168 21.61 -3.94 -13.01
CA PRO A 168 21.82 -2.74 -13.84
C PRO A 168 21.11 -2.78 -15.20
N GLU A 169 20.98 -3.98 -15.78
CA GLU A 169 20.31 -4.25 -17.05
C GLU A 169 18.77 -4.25 -16.93
N LYS A 170 18.24 -4.29 -15.70
CA LYS A 170 16.80 -4.28 -15.35
C LYS A 170 16.02 -5.49 -15.85
N VAL A 171 16.69 -6.63 -15.98
CA VAL A 171 16.11 -7.89 -16.48
C VAL A 171 16.07 -8.97 -15.40
N GLN A 172 16.84 -8.83 -14.32
CA GLN A 172 16.83 -9.75 -13.18
C GLN A 172 16.59 -9.01 -11.87
N ILE A 173 16.01 -9.74 -10.90
CA ILE A 173 15.89 -9.28 -9.52
C ILE A 173 17.20 -9.58 -8.78
N ASP A 174 17.82 -8.55 -8.21
CA ASP A 174 18.87 -8.70 -7.22
C ASP A 174 18.23 -9.18 -5.90
N VAL A 175 18.23 -10.50 -5.70
CA VAL A 175 17.58 -11.14 -4.57
C VAL A 175 18.19 -10.67 -3.24
N GLU A 176 19.50 -10.53 -3.16
CA GLU A 176 20.18 -10.18 -1.91
C GLU A 176 19.83 -8.76 -1.47
N LYS A 177 19.88 -7.79 -2.41
CA LYS A 177 19.46 -6.42 -2.11
C LYS A 177 17.97 -6.33 -1.80
N SER A 178 17.16 -7.06 -2.56
CA SER A 178 15.70 -7.07 -2.39
C SER A 178 15.25 -7.54 -1.02
N LYS A 179 16.00 -8.42 -0.32
CA LYS A 179 15.65 -8.89 1.04
C LYS A 179 15.42 -7.75 2.04
N SER A 180 16.08 -6.61 1.86
CA SER A 180 15.97 -5.45 2.76
C SER A 180 14.73 -4.58 2.52
N ILE A 181 14.10 -4.69 1.34
CA ILE A 181 12.98 -3.83 0.91
C ILE A 181 11.72 -4.61 0.49
N SER A 182 11.84 -5.90 0.21
CA SER A 182 10.76 -6.79 -0.15
C SER A 182 10.02 -7.24 1.10
N PHE A 183 9.11 -6.40 1.58
CA PHE A 183 8.11 -6.80 2.58
C PHE A 183 6.89 -7.38 1.85
N TYR A 184 6.24 -8.37 2.46
CA TYR A 184 4.98 -8.95 1.98
C TYR A 184 4.02 -7.86 1.46
N ASP A 185 3.40 -8.09 0.29
CA ASP A 185 2.51 -7.29 -0.58
C ASP A 185 1.70 -6.08 0.02
N ARG A 186 2.30 -5.26 0.90
CA ARG A 186 1.68 -4.20 1.73
C ARG A 186 2.68 -3.12 2.12
N ALA A 187 3.68 -2.92 1.26
CA ALA A 187 4.70 -1.93 1.48
C ALA A 187 4.36 -0.62 0.77
N ASP A 188 4.96 0.48 1.22
CA ASP A 188 5.06 1.70 0.43
C ASP A 188 6.42 2.35 0.68
N ILE A 189 6.93 3.10 -0.29
CA ILE A 189 8.18 3.85 -0.17
C ILE A 189 7.84 5.33 -0.10
N PHE A 190 8.52 6.05 0.78
CA PHE A 190 8.53 7.51 0.80
C PHE A 190 9.92 8.02 1.16
N LEU A 191 10.16 9.30 0.91
CA LEU A 191 11.36 9.98 1.34
C LEU A 191 11.02 10.97 2.44
N PHE A 192 11.89 11.08 3.45
CA PHE A 192 11.85 12.11 4.47
C PHE A 192 13.23 12.76 4.57
N LYS A 193 13.32 14.06 4.29
CA LYS A 193 14.61 14.78 4.18
C LYS A 193 15.60 14.02 3.29
N GLU A 194 15.11 13.60 2.11
CA GLU A 194 15.84 12.84 1.08
C GLU A 194 16.27 11.43 1.49
N ARG A 195 15.88 10.94 2.67
CA ARG A 195 16.19 9.57 3.11
C ARG A 195 15.02 8.65 2.82
N VAL A 196 15.32 7.46 2.33
CA VAL A 196 14.31 6.47 1.98
C VAL A 196 13.79 5.77 3.22
N TYR A 197 12.47 5.67 3.31
CA TYR A 197 11.76 4.92 4.33
C TYR A 197 10.72 4.02 3.69
N LEU A 198 10.49 2.90 4.34
CA LEU A 198 9.48 1.93 3.97
C LEU A 198 8.38 1.96 5.02
N THR A 199 7.15 1.94 4.57
CA THR A 199 6.02 1.57 5.41
C THR A 199 5.64 0.14 5.17
N HIS A 200 5.25 -0.56 6.21
CA HIS A 200 4.47 -1.78 6.09
C HIS A 200 3.35 -1.75 7.11
N TRP A 201 2.25 -2.43 6.84
CA TRP A 201 1.19 -2.56 7.83
C TRP A 201 0.75 -4.01 7.98
N GLY A 202 0.28 -4.33 9.18
CA GLY A 202 -0.29 -5.61 9.54
C GLY A 202 -1.47 -5.41 10.48
N GLY A 203 -2.32 -6.42 10.61
CA GLY A 203 -3.50 -6.38 11.45
C GLY A 203 -4.52 -7.44 11.05
N ASP A 204 -5.56 -7.58 11.87
CA ASP A 204 -6.68 -8.46 11.62
C ASP A 204 -7.68 -7.82 10.63
N LEU A 205 -8.71 -8.56 10.23
CA LEU A 205 -9.84 -8.04 9.42
C LEU A 205 -10.43 -6.77 10.05
N GLY A 206 -10.75 -5.78 9.21
CA GLY A 206 -11.17 -4.44 9.67
C GLY A 206 -10.05 -3.65 10.37
N PHE A 207 -8.79 -4.03 10.16
CA PHE A 207 -7.61 -3.43 10.79
C PHE A 207 -7.65 -3.42 12.32
N ARG A 208 -8.34 -4.39 12.93
CA ARG A 208 -8.29 -4.58 14.39
C ARG A 208 -6.86 -4.94 14.79
N ASN A 209 -6.40 -4.35 15.88
CA ASN A 209 -5.00 -4.44 16.33
C ASN A 209 -3.98 -3.99 15.26
N GLY A 210 -4.45 -3.25 14.25
CA GLY A 210 -3.67 -2.82 13.13
C GLY A 210 -2.49 -1.96 13.55
N THR A 211 -1.33 -2.33 13.04
CA THR A 211 -0.08 -1.59 13.24
C THR A 211 0.46 -1.19 11.88
N LEU A 212 0.70 0.10 11.72
CA LEU A 212 1.52 0.64 10.64
C LEU A 212 2.92 0.83 11.19
N SER A 213 3.92 0.38 10.46
CA SER A 213 5.31 0.49 10.85
C SER A 213 6.10 1.23 9.78
N VAL A 214 7.04 2.05 10.21
CA VAL A 214 7.99 2.77 9.35
C VAL A 214 9.39 2.33 9.73
N ALA A 215 10.22 2.01 8.75
CA ALA A 215 11.61 1.65 8.96
C ALA A 215 12.51 2.16 7.83
N SER A 216 13.78 2.38 8.15
CA SER A 216 14.81 2.56 7.12
C SER A 216 15.16 1.19 6.51
N PRO A 217 15.32 1.10 5.18
CA PRO A 217 15.75 -0.12 4.46
C PRO A 217 16.99 -0.78 5.08
N LEU A 218 18.01 0.03 5.40
CA LEU A 218 19.29 -0.42 5.96
C LEU A 218 19.18 -0.96 7.41
N HIS A 219 18.05 -0.71 8.08
CA HIS A 219 17.84 -1.03 9.49
C HIS A 219 16.57 -1.84 9.74
N ALA A 220 15.99 -2.48 8.71
CA ALA A 220 14.75 -3.26 8.84
C ALA A 220 14.79 -4.30 9.99
N ILE A 221 15.98 -4.74 10.41
CA ILE A 221 16.20 -5.72 11.48
C ILE A 221 16.46 -5.05 12.85
N ASN A 222 16.79 -3.75 12.90
CA ASN A 222 17.12 -3.05 14.14
C ASN A 222 15.97 -2.18 14.66
N TYR A 223 15.29 -2.66 15.70
CA TYR A 223 14.15 -2.02 16.36
C TYR A 223 14.39 -0.57 16.82
N ARG A 224 15.65 -0.13 16.96
CA ARG A 224 15.97 1.23 17.44
C ARG A 224 15.55 2.36 16.49
N THR A 225 15.32 2.06 15.21
CA THR A 225 14.95 3.06 14.20
C THR A 225 13.56 2.83 13.61
N ARG A 226 12.79 1.90 14.19
CA ARG A 226 11.43 1.60 13.76
C ARG A 226 10.44 2.54 14.44
N CYS A 227 9.46 3.00 13.67
CA CYS A 227 8.26 3.65 14.19
C CYS A 227 7.10 2.66 14.12
N ASP A 228 6.29 2.57 15.17
CA ASP A 228 5.03 1.80 15.13
C ASP A 228 3.87 2.72 15.49
N TYR A 229 2.81 2.65 14.71
CA TYR A 229 1.59 3.44 14.86
C TYR A 229 0.39 2.53 14.99
N ARG A 230 -0.48 2.83 15.94
CA ARG A 230 -1.76 2.15 16.10
C ARG A 230 -2.89 3.09 15.74
N TYR A 231 -3.78 2.66 14.87
CA TYR A 231 -4.99 3.39 14.56
C TYR A 231 -6.03 3.22 15.66
N LYS A 232 -6.68 4.32 16.03
CA LYS A 232 -7.79 4.36 16.99
C LYS A 232 -9.00 4.95 16.28
N ALA A 233 -9.94 4.09 15.90
CA ALA A 233 -11.25 4.54 15.43
C ALA A 233 -11.90 5.40 16.52
N HIS A 234 -12.48 6.54 16.14
CA HIS A 234 -13.38 7.25 17.04
C HIS A 234 -14.58 6.33 17.27
N SER A 235 -14.97 6.17 18.53
CA SER A 235 -16.24 5.50 18.79
C SER A 235 -17.32 6.33 18.10
N SER A 236 -17.92 5.80 17.04
CA SER A 236 -19.14 6.37 16.51
C SER A 236 -20.09 6.42 17.69
N ARG A 237 -20.50 7.63 18.10
CA ARG A 237 -21.62 7.77 19.01
C ARG A 237 -22.75 7.04 18.31
N ARG A 238 -23.14 5.86 18.82
CA ARG A 238 -24.40 5.25 18.45
C ARG A 238 -25.45 6.31 18.75
N HIS A 239 -25.91 7.01 17.72
CA HIS A 239 -27.06 7.87 17.89
C HIS A 239 -28.21 6.93 18.30
N PRO A 240 -28.82 7.14 19.48
CA PRO A 240 -29.89 6.30 19.98
C PRO A 240 -31.12 6.35 19.07
#